data_AF-A0A1Q7H159-F1
#
_entry.id   AF-A0A1Q7H159-F1
#
_cell.length_a   1.000
_cell.length_b   1.000
_cell.length_c   1.000
_cell.angle_alpha   90.00
_cell.angle_beta   90.00
_cell.angle_gamma   90.00
#
_symmetry.space_group_name_H-M   'P 1'
#
loop_
_entity.id
_entity.type
_entity.pdbx_description
1 polymer ?
#
loop_
_entity_poly.entity_id
_entity_poly.type
_entity_poly.pdbx_seq_one_letter_code
_entity_poly.pdbx_strand_id
1 'polypeptide(L)'
;MRTIRKYDVPAIVEAVLEAGKRTGVRVHAQAVLSDHVHVLIAYLPTVTISSFVRHAKSESSRRVNVARKDAQRLQWSRGYYVGSLSRDHVGATRTYIARQSQRHPELVPV
;
A
#
# COMPACT_ATOMS: atom_id res chain seq x y z
N MET A 1 -11.55 -9.19 -5.03
CA MET A 1 -12.18 -9.63 -3.76
C MET A 1 -11.85 -8.59 -2.71
N ARG A 2 -12.86 -7.92 -2.13
CA ARG A 2 -12.65 -6.86 -1.13
C ARG A 2 -12.35 -7.50 0.22
N THR A 3 -11.11 -7.37 0.67
CA THR A 3 -10.62 -8.03 1.89
C THR A 3 -10.17 -7.03 2.96
N ILE A 4 -9.95 -5.76 2.59
CA ILE A 4 -9.49 -4.70 3.49
C ILE A 4 -10.72 -3.96 4.02
N ARG A 5 -10.86 -3.92 5.34
CA ARG A 5 -11.91 -3.25 6.09
C ARG A 5 -11.37 -1.92 6.63
N LYS A 6 -12.28 -1.03 7.02
CA LYS A 6 -11.93 0.29 7.56
C LYS A 6 -10.92 0.21 8.72
N TYR A 7 -11.08 -0.76 9.61
CA TYR A 7 -10.23 -0.94 10.79
C TYR A 7 -8.83 -1.47 10.49
N ASP A 8 -8.59 -2.03 9.30
CA ASP A 8 -7.26 -2.54 8.91
C ASP A 8 -6.36 -1.44 8.34
N VAL A 9 -6.96 -0.33 7.87
CA VAL A 9 -6.26 0.73 7.16
C VAL A 9 -5.06 1.27 7.95
N PRO A 10 -5.15 1.57 9.27
CA PRO A 10 -4.00 2.05 10.03
C PRO A 10 -2.82 1.05 10.01
N ALA A 11 -3.09 -0.23 10.22
CA ALA A 11 -2.07 -1.28 10.23
C ALA A 11 -1.39 -1.43 8.86
N ILE A 12 -2.14 -1.30 7.76
CA ILE A 12 -1.59 -1.32 6.39
C ILE A 12 -0.73 -0.09 6.13
N VAL A 13 -1.24 1.10 6.50
CA VAL A 13 -0.54 2.38 6.36
C VAL A 13 0.80 2.35 7.08
N GLU A 14 0.83 1.89 8.33
CA GLU A 14 2.06 1.79 9.12
C GLU A 14 3.03 0.77 8.56
N ALA A 15 2.56 -0.40 8.11
CA ALA A 15 3.40 -1.43 7.51
C ALA A 15 4.10 -0.94 6.23
N VAL A 16 3.41 -0.14 5.40
CA VAL A 16 4.00 0.46 4.20
C VAL A 16 5.08 1.49 4.58
N LEU A 17 4.80 2.35 5.57
CA LEU A 17 5.77 3.33 6.05
C LEU A 17 7.00 2.66 6.69
N GLU A 18 6.81 1.58 7.46
CA GLU A 18 7.90 0.79 8.03
C GLU A 18 8.72 0.09 6.94
N ALA A 19 8.07 -0.50 5.94
CA ALA A 19 8.76 -1.09 4.79
C ALA A 19 9.65 -0.03 4.12
N GLY A 20 9.16 1.20 3.98
CA GLY A 20 9.93 2.33 3.49
C GLY A 20 11.22 2.56 4.29
N LYS A 21 11.08 2.73 5.61
CA LYS A 21 12.23 2.91 6.53
C LYS A 21 13.24 1.76 6.46
N ARG A 22 12.78 0.51 6.44
CA ARG A 22 13.65 -0.68 6.45
C ARG A 22 14.43 -0.89 5.15
N THR A 23 13.91 -0.39 4.04
CA THR A 23 14.45 -0.69 2.70
C THR A 23 15.09 0.52 2.02
N GLY A 24 15.12 1.68 2.68
CA GLY A 24 15.62 2.91 2.09
C GLY A 24 14.70 3.47 1.00
N VAL A 25 13.40 3.17 1.08
CA VAL A 25 12.36 3.68 0.18
C VAL A 25 11.61 4.82 0.86
N ARG A 26 11.57 5.98 0.21
CA ARG A 26 10.76 7.11 0.66
C ARG A 26 9.35 7.01 0.11
N VAL A 27 8.35 6.95 1.00
CA VAL A 27 6.93 6.96 0.63
C VAL A 27 6.43 8.41 0.55
N HIS A 28 5.92 8.81 -0.61
CA HIS A 28 5.42 10.17 -0.87
C HIS A 28 3.92 10.33 -0.64
N ALA A 29 3.17 9.30 -1.01
CA ALA A 29 1.73 9.23 -0.87
C ALA A 29 1.29 7.76 -0.94
N GLN A 30 0.16 7.48 -0.32
CA GLN A 30 -0.49 6.18 -0.41
C GLN A 30 -2.00 6.33 -0.28
N ALA A 31 -2.73 5.39 -0.88
CA ALA A 31 -4.17 5.27 -0.72
C ALA A 31 -4.52 3.79 -0.57
N VAL A 32 -5.27 3.48 0.50
CA VAL A 32 -5.75 2.13 0.78
C VAL A 32 -7.19 2.04 0.33
N LEU A 33 -7.46 1.11 -0.58
CA LEU A 33 -8.78 0.73 -1.04
C LEU A 33 -9.12 -0.67 -0.50
N SER A 34 -10.38 -1.07 -0.65
CA SER A 34 -10.93 -2.30 -0.05
C SER A 34 -10.33 -3.59 -0.65
N ASP A 35 -9.71 -3.52 -1.82
CA ASP A 35 -9.09 -4.64 -2.52
C ASP A 35 -7.64 -4.41 -2.96
N HIS A 36 -7.11 -3.18 -2.88
CA HIS A 36 -5.73 -2.88 -3.23
C HIS A 36 -5.19 -1.59 -2.56
N VAL A 37 -3.89 -1.32 -2.75
CA VAL A 37 -3.21 -0.14 -2.21
C VAL A 37 -2.38 0.50 -3.31
N HIS A 38 -2.52 1.81 -3.49
CA HIS A 38 -1.62 2.63 -4.31
C HIS A 38 -0.54 3.25 -3.43
N VAL A 39 0.71 3.23 -3.91
CA VAL A 39 1.84 3.86 -3.21
C VAL A 39 2.72 4.57 -4.24
N LEU A 40 3.04 5.84 -3.99
CA LEU A 40 4.05 6.59 -4.72
C LEU A 40 5.33 6.61 -3.89
N ILE A 41 6.43 6.15 -4.49
CA ILE A 41 7.71 6.00 -3.82
C ILE A 41 8.86 6.64 -4.60
N ALA A 42 9.93 6.97 -3.89
CA ALA A 42 11.23 7.29 -4.45
C ALA A 42 12.31 6.47 -3.72
N TYR A 43 13.30 5.97 -4.44
CA TYR A 43 14.32 5.07 -3.91
C TYR A 43 15.62 5.18 -4.73
N LEU A 44 16.73 4.74 -4.15
CA LEU A 44 18.02 4.69 -4.84
C LEU A 44 18.09 3.49 -5.81
N PRO A 45 18.88 3.56 -6.90
CA PRO A 45 19.02 2.44 -7.85
C PRO A 45 19.50 1.13 -7.23
N THR A 46 20.18 1.19 -6.07
CA THR A 46 20.67 0.03 -5.32
C THR A 46 19.56 -0.69 -4.52
N VAL A 47 18.37 -0.09 -4.39
CA VAL A 47 17.27 -0.65 -3.63
C VAL A 47 16.40 -1.54 -4.51
N THR A 48 16.21 -2.79 -4.07
CA THR A 48 15.31 -3.73 -4.74
C THR A 48 13.86 -3.48 -4.34
N ILE A 49 13.01 -3.09 -5.30
CA ILE A 49 11.57 -2.82 -5.07
C ILE A 49 10.85 -4.03 -4.47
N SER A 50 11.21 -5.25 -4.89
CA SER A 50 10.59 -6.48 -4.35
C SER A 50 10.82 -6.64 -2.85
N SER A 51 11.93 -6.12 -2.29
CA SER A 51 12.19 -6.09 -0.85
C SER A 51 11.17 -5.23 -0.12
N PHE A 52 10.94 -4.01 -0.63
CA PHE A 52 9.92 -3.10 -0.10
C PHE A 52 8.52 -3.72 -0.15
N VAL A 53 8.13 -4.25 -1.31
CA VAL A 53 6.81 -4.87 -1.49
C VAL A 53 6.65 -6.09 -0.57
N ARG A 54 7.68 -6.93 -0.44
CA ARG A 54 7.67 -8.09 0.46
C ARG A 54 7.39 -7.65 1.89
N HIS A 55 8.15 -6.67 2.40
CA HIS A 55 7.96 -6.15 3.76
C HIS A 55 6.58 -5.53 3.96
N ALA A 56 6.13 -4.67 3.04
CA ALA A 56 4.84 -4.02 3.12
C ALA A 56 3.70 -5.04 3.17
N LYS A 57 3.73 -6.07 2.31
CA LYS A 57 2.72 -7.13 2.27
C LYS A 57 2.77 -8.03 3.50
N SER A 58 3.97 -8.54 3.86
CA SER A 58 4.08 -9.50 4.96
C SER A 58 3.70 -8.87 6.29
N GLU A 59 4.16 -7.65 6.54
CA GLU A 59 3.94 -6.98 7.82
C GLU A 59 2.50 -6.50 7.97
N SER A 60 1.89 -5.98 6.91
CA SER A 60 0.45 -5.64 6.94
C SER A 60 -0.41 -6.89 7.15
N SER A 61 -0.15 -7.97 6.42
CA SER A 61 -0.85 -9.25 6.63
C SER A 61 -0.66 -9.77 8.04
N ARG A 62 0.54 -9.67 8.64
CA ARG A 62 0.80 -10.10 10.01
C ARG A 62 -0.03 -9.29 11.00
N ARG A 63 0.06 -7.95 10.97
CA ARG A 63 -0.66 -7.06 11.90
C ARG A 63 -2.17 -7.25 11.81
N VAL A 64 -2.70 -7.23 10.59
CA VAL A 64 -4.13 -7.36 10.34
C VAL A 64 -4.64 -8.73 10.79
N ASN A 65 -3.96 -9.81 10.41
CA ASN A 65 -4.43 -11.17 10.74
C ASN A 65 -4.23 -11.54 12.23
N VAL A 66 -3.36 -10.84 12.96
CA VAL A 66 -3.26 -10.96 14.42
C VAL A 66 -4.38 -10.18 15.11
N ALA A 67 -4.74 -9.01 14.60
CA ALA A 67 -5.81 -8.19 15.15
C ALA A 67 -7.20 -8.76 14.86
N ARG A 68 -7.39 -9.38 13.68
CA ARG A 68 -8.62 -10.08 13.33
C ARG A 68 -8.72 -11.39 14.12
N LYS A 69 -9.87 -11.61 14.75
CA LYS A 69 -10.22 -12.86 15.45
C LYS A 69 -11.09 -13.79 14.60
N ASP A 70 -11.44 -13.39 13.38
CA ASP A 70 -12.31 -14.14 12.49
C ASP A 70 -11.52 -14.95 11.44
N ALA A 71 -12.24 -15.81 10.71
CA ALA A 71 -11.67 -16.64 9.67
C ALA A 71 -11.25 -15.87 8.41
N GLN A 72 -11.69 -14.62 8.24
CA GLN A 72 -11.41 -13.84 7.03
C GLN A 72 -10.04 -13.17 7.14
N ARG A 73 -9.03 -13.84 6.60
CA ARG A 73 -7.65 -13.34 6.58
C ARG A 73 -7.42 -12.32 5.45
N LEU A 74 -6.63 -11.29 5.73
CA LEU A 74 -6.01 -10.44 4.71
C LEU A 74 -4.93 -11.25 3.97
N GLN A 75 -5.16 -11.46 2.68
CA GLN A 75 -4.23 -12.13 1.78
C GLN A 75 -3.99 -11.24 0.57
N TRP A 76 -2.72 -10.89 0.35
CA TRP A 76 -2.31 -10.18 -0.85
C TRP A 76 -2.11 -11.14 -2.02
N SER A 77 -2.38 -10.67 -3.24
CA SER A 77 -1.98 -11.40 -4.45
C SER A 77 -0.46 -11.63 -4.48
N ARG A 78 -0.03 -12.73 -5.12
CA ARG A 78 1.39 -13.08 -5.27
C ARG A 78 2.18 -11.97 -5.98
N GLY A 79 1.62 -11.40 -7.05
CA GLY A 79 2.23 -10.34 -7.85
C GLY A 79 1.98 -8.92 -7.33
N TYR A 80 2.64 -7.95 -7.94
CA TYR A 80 2.44 -6.52 -7.73
C TYR A 80 2.68 -5.76 -9.04
N TYR A 81 2.07 -4.59 -9.19
CA TYR A 81 2.33 -3.70 -10.32
C TYR A 81 3.24 -2.56 -9.89
N VAL A 82 4.22 -2.21 -10.74
CA VAL A 82 5.10 -1.06 -10.59
C VAL A 82 5.26 -0.38 -11.94
N GLY A 83 5.17 0.94 -11.94
CA GLY A 83 5.45 1.79 -13.09
C GLY A 83 6.39 2.93 -12.70
N SER A 84 7.34 3.24 -13.57
CA SER A 84 8.21 4.41 -13.43
C SER A 84 7.49 5.67 -13.88
N LEU A 85 7.81 6.80 -13.25
CA LEU A 85 7.21 8.10 -13.57
C LEU A 85 8.30 9.12 -13.88
N SER A 86 8.05 9.97 -14.88
CA SER A 86 8.82 11.20 -15.08
C SER A 86 8.63 12.13 -13.88
N ARG A 87 9.65 12.96 -13.59
CA ARG A 87 9.63 13.95 -12.52
C ARG A 87 8.41 14.88 -12.59
N ASP A 88 8.02 15.26 -13.79
CA ASP A 88 6.90 16.19 -14.03
C ASP A 88 5.54 15.57 -13.66
N HIS A 89 5.43 14.23 -13.71
CA HIS A 89 4.22 13.51 -13.35
C HIS A 89 4.09 13.24 -11.85
N VAL A 90 5.13 13.47 -11.04
CA VAL A 90 5.12 13.18 -9.59
C VAL A 90 4.01 13.95 -8.88
N GLY A 91 3.86 15.25 -9.20
CA GLY A 91 2.83 16.10 -8.60
C GLY A 91 1.41 15.62 -8.95
N ALA A 92 1.15 15.39 -10.23
CA ALA A 92 -0.13 14.88 -10.71
C ALA A 92 -0.47 13.51 -10.11
N THR A 93 0.49 12.58 -10.04
CA THR A 93 0.29 11.26 -9.43
C THR A 93 0.00 11.36 -7.93
N ARG A 94 0.65 12.28 -7.20
CA ARG A 94 0.35 12.51 -5.79
C ARG A 94 -1.12 12.91 -5.59
N THR A 95 -1.62 13.84 -6.41
CA THR A 95 -3.03 14.25 -6.40
C THR A 95 -3.96 13.12 -6.82
N TYR A 96 -3.57 12.33 -7.82
CA TYR A 96 -4.32 11.15 -8.25
C TYR A 96 -4.49 10.13 -7.12
N ILE A 97 -3.42 9.84 -6.36
CA ILE A 97 -3.47 8.93 -5.21
C ILE A 97 -4.37 9.49 -4.11
N ALA A 98 -4.25 10.78 -3.78
CA ALA A 98 -5.08 11.42 -2.75
C ALA A 98 -6.59 11.36 -3.07
N ARG A 99 -6.96 11.29 -4.36
CA ARG A 99 -8.35 11.24 -4.83
C ARG A 99 -8.87 9.82 -5.08
N GLN A 100 -8.11 8.76 -4.78
CA GLN A 100 -8.54 7.39 -5.08
C GLN A 100 -9.86 7.00 -4.43
N SER A 101 -10.08 7.34 -3.17
CA SER A 101 -11.34 7.06 -2.47
C SER A 101 -12.54 7.79 -3.07
N GLN A 102 -12.33 8.99 -3.62
CA GLN A 102 -13.38 9.77 -4.30
C GLN A 102 -13.70 9.22 -5.69
N ARG A 103 -12.67 8.75 -6.40
CA ARG A 103 -12.82 8.15 -7.74
C ARG A 103 -13.42 6.76 -7.70
N HIS A 104 -13.17 6.02 -6.62
CA HIS A 104 -13.64 4.66 -6.40
C HIS A 104 -14.43 4.58 -5.08
N PRO A 105 -15.57 5.27 -4.97
CA PRO A 105 -16.39 5.29 -3.75
C PRO A 105 -16.83 3.88 -3.34
N GLU A 106 -17.03 2.98 -4.29
CA GLU A 106 -17.37 1.57 -4.08
C GLU A 106 -16.21 0.78 -3.46
N LEU A 107 -14.97 1.25 -3.59
CA LEU A 107 -13.79 0.59 -3.05
C LEU A 107 -13.29 1.24 -1.76
N VAL A 108 -14.00 2.19 -1.18
CA VAL A 108 -13.67 2.72 0.15
C VAL A 108 -13.83 1.59 1.19
N PRO A 109 -12.80 1.27 2.00
CA PRO A 109 -12.93 0.28 3.06
C PRO A 109 -14.05 0.67 4.04
N VAL A 110 -15.03 -0.22 4.18
CA VAL A 110 -16.14 -0.11 5.14
C VAL A 110 -15.86 -0.85 6.43
#